data_AF-A0A397ZCX2-F1
#
_entry.id   AF-A0A397ZCX2-F1
#
_cell.length_a   1.000
_cell.length_b   1.000
_cell.length_c   1.000
_cell.angle_alpha   90.00
_cell.angle_beta   90.00
_cell.angle_gamma   90.00
#
_symmetry.space_group_name_H-M   'P 1'
#
loop_
_entity.id
_entity.type
_entity.pdbx_description
1 polymer ?
#
loop_
_entity_poly.entity_id
_entity_poly.type
_entity_poly.pdbx_seq_one_letter_code
_entity_poly.pdbx_strand_id
1 'polypeptide(L)'
;METLRDCMEEMVKFTLTHRVDFDLELTGAFCSGLLSGDSLPAGDETVEAFAGVPEYPLYKPLALNLLKSIASGCFCGGFEKVSLGKEVIWLKEKEEEWRKMIIQKGSELVNALKYVACELQVQEPLFSLMKDGVKTVEARCFEAEYDRLQQRGSLVMINKSLMFEVMEMHKYSSFNELLKAESPEKVFPGTTTLEEGMKMFKKLCDVDQEKKSNGVVAIHLSKSVSQPCVALSHILSGLSYTGVQSLLGLSHTVGSISHALPPPRSVLLSSFMLPYKPKVKGCRLSHGARALSKHVDRSSDGFWGVLSGSDSDKNKHAMDIINSFIGQCCWMNIHIVPPHGEVFEIRVAQGYGARWSPDGTKFIGFLEPYSEDGHSMAWKH
;
A
#
# COMPACT_ATOMS: atom_id res chain seq x y z
N MET A 1 -10.98 -16.20 -5.52
CA MET A 1 -9.63 -15.78 -5.10
C MET A 1 -8.90 -15.01 -6.18
N GLU A 2 -8.97 -15.40 -7.46
CA GLU A 2 -8.37 -14.66 -8.57
C GLU A 2 -8.92 -13.23 -8.70
N THR A 3 -10.24 -13.06 -8.78
CA THR A 3 -10.88 -11.73 -8.82
C THR A 3 -10.49 -10.83 -7.63
N LEU A 4 -10.34 -11.42 -6.43
CA LEU A 4 -9.90 -10.67 -5.25
C LEU A 4 -8.46 -10.19 -5.41
N ARG A 5 -7.56 -11.05 -5.92
CA ARG A 5 -6.17 -10.68 -6.19
C ARG A 5 -6.10 -9.49 -7.16
N ASP A 6 -6.94 -9.51 -8.20
CA ASP A 6 -6.93 -8.48 -9.24
C ASP A 6 -7.48 -7.14 -8.77
N CYS A 7 -8.33 -7.13 -7.73
CA CYS A 7 -9.01 -5.94 -7.23
C CYS A 7 -8.44 -5.40 -5.90
N MET A 8 -7.74 -6.21 -5.11
CA MET A 8 -7.36 -5.86 -3.74
C MET A 8 -6.60 -4.52 -3.63
N GLU A 9 -5.64 -4.28 -4.53
CA GLU A 9 -4.86 -3.04 -4.52
C GLU A 9 -5.75 -1.79 -4.68
N GLU A 10 -6.59 -1.77 -5.72
CA GLU A 10 -7.50 -0.66 -5.99
C GLU A 10 -8.60 -0.53 -4.93
N MET A 11 -9.09 -1.65 -4.38
CA MET A 11 -10.06 -1.61 -3.27
C MET A 11 -9.46 -0.99 -2.00
N VAL A 12 -8.24 -1.37 -1.61
CA VAL A 12 -7.55 -0.78 -0.45
C VAL A 12 -7.32 0.71 -0.68
N LYS A 13 -6.80 1.08 -1.87
CA LYS A 13 -6.60 2.48 -2.26
C LYS A 13 -7.90 3.28 -2.19
N PHE A 14 -8.98 2.77 -2.77
CA PHE A 14 -10.30 3.39 -2.76
C PHE A 14 -10.82 3.60 -1.34
N THR A 15 -10.74 2.55 -0.51
CA THR A 15 -11.24 2.57 0.88
C THR A 15 -10.48 3.60 1.73
N LEU A 16 -9.15 3.66 1.60
CA LEU A 16 -8.33 4.67 2.28
C LEU A 16 -8.58 6.08 1.78
N THR A 17 -8.78 6.26 0.47
CA THR A 17 -9.03 7.57 -0.15
C THR A 17 -10.39 8.13 0.29
N HIS A 18 -11.40 7.27 0.35
CA HIS A 18 -12.77 7.63 0.74
C HIS A 18 -13.05 7.31 2.21
N ARG A 19 -12.05 7.46 3.09
CA ARG A 19 -12.18 7.19 4.54
C ARG A 19 -13.30 7.94 5.26
N VAL A 20 -13.94 8.93 4.65
CA VAL A 20 -15.09 9.63 5.24
C VAL A 20 -16.38 8.83 5.02
N ASP A 21 -16.42 8.02 3.95
CA ASP A 21 -17.51 7.12 3.62
C ASP A 21 -17.45 5.82 4.46
N PHE A 22 -16.37 5.62 5.24
CA PHE A 22 -16.09 4.41 6.02
C PHE A 22 -15.62 4.75 7.43
N ASP A 23 -16.14 4.08 8.47
CA ASP A 23 -15.66 4.27 9.85
C ASP A 23 -14.37 3.46 10.11
N LEU A 24 -13.25 3.94 9.57
CA LEU A 24 -11.97 3.22 9.62
C LEU A 24 -11.27 3.30 10.98
N GLU A 25 -11.68 4.18 11.88
CA GLU A 25 -10.96 4.49 13.14
C GLU A 25 -9.46 4.89 12.96
N LEU A 26 -9.05 5.18 11.72
CA LEU A 26 -7.72 5.65 11.35
C LEU A 26 -7.75 7.15 11.03
N THR A 27 -6.74 7.88 11.50
CA THR A 27 -6.64 9.32 11.22
C THR A 27 -6.42 9.59 9.74
N GLY A 28 -6.86 10.78 9.29
CA GLY A 28 -6.60 11.23 7.92
C GLY A 28 -5.13 11.27 7.56
N ALA A 29 -4.28 11.74 8.49
CA ALA A 29 -2.83 11.77 8.29
C ALA A 29 -2.23 10.37 8.08
N PHE A 30 -2.69 9.37 8.85
CA PHE A 30 -2.24 7.99 8.69
C PHE A 30 -2.66 7.40 7.34
N CYS A 31 -3.94 7.55 6.95
CA CYS A 31 -4.42 7.11 5.63
C CYS A 31 -3.70 7.80 4.48
N SER A 32 -3.48 9.13 4.57
CA SER A 32 -2.70 9.87 3.57
C SER A 32 -1.25 9.42 3.51
N GLY A 33 -0.64 9.07 4.64
CA GLY A 33 0.69 8.47 4.68
C GLY A 33 0.76 7.13 3.94
N LEU A 34 -0.24 6.26 4.12
CA LEU A 34 -0.34 4.99 3.40
C LEU A 34 -0.48 5.16 1.88
N LEU A 35 -1.18 6.21 1.45
CA LEU A 35 -1.42 6.54 0.03
C LEU A 35 -0.27 7.32 -0.62
N SER A 36 0.62 7.92 0.19
CA SER A 36 1.68 8.80 -0.30
C SER A 36 2.79 8.05 -1.05
N GLY A 37 3.50 8.77 -1.91
CA GLY A 37 4.63 8.25 -2.68
C GLY A 37 4.26 7.77 -4.09
N ASP A 38 5.26 7.78 -4.97
CA ASP A 38 5.12 7.31 -6.34
C ASP A 38 5.48 5.82 -6.42
N SER A 39 4.81 5.09 -7.31
CA SER A 39 5.20 3.71 -7.60
C SER A 39 6.52 3.72 -8.36
N LEU A 40 7.54 3.03 -7.84
CA LEU A 40 8.71 2.72 -8.64
C LEU A 40 8.30 1.79 -9.80
N PRO A 41 8.99 1.84 -10.95
CA PRO A 41 8.76 0.89 -12.03
C PRO A 41 8.94 -0.53 -11.48
N ALA A 42 7.99 -1.42 -11.75
CA ALA A 42 8.02 -2.80 -11.28
C ALA A 42 9.33 -3.47 -11.74
N GLY A 43 10.26 -3.69 -10.81
CA GLY A 43 11.33 -4.67 -10.97
C GLY A 43 10.72 -6.06 -10.88
N ASP A 44 11.18 -6.96 -11.73
CA ASP A 44 10.72 -8.35 -11.86
C ASP A 44 11.24 -9.22 -10.69
N GLU A 45 10.98 -8.80 -9.45
CA GLU A 45 11.41 -9.54 -8.26
C GLU A 45 10.19 -10.03 -7.49
N THR A 46 10.08 -11.36 -7.40
CA THR A 46 9.31 -12.05 -6.38
C THR A 46 9.85 -11.69 -5.00
N VAL A 47 9.42 -10.55 -4.46
CA VAL A 47 9.80 -10.08 -3.12
C VAL A 47 9.20 -11.03 -2.08
N GLU A 48 10.06 -11.67 -1.30
CA GLU A 48 9.67 -12.45 -0.12
C GLU A 48 8.85 -11.57 0.83
N ALA A 49 7.83 -12.16 1.45
CA ALA A 49 6.67 -11.44 1.99
C ALA A 49 6.96 -10.39 3.09
N PHE A 50 8.16 -10.32 3.68
CA PHE A 50 8.47 -9.41 4.80
C PHE A 50 9.93 -8.95 4.82
N ALA A 51 10.66 -9.06 3.70
CA ALA A 51 12.07 -8.70 3.69
C ALA A 51 12.25 -7.19 3.51
N GLY A 52 12.93 -6.56 4.47
CA GLY A 52 13.33 -5.17 4.38
C GLY A 52 12.24 -4.15 4.76
N VAL A 53 12.61 -2.88 4.73
CA VAL A 53 11.70 -1.74 4.92
C VAL A 53 10.71 -1.70 3.74
N PRO A 54 9.38 -1.55 3.91
CA PRO A 54 8.46 -1.59 2.78
C PRO A 54 8.67 -0.42 1.82
N GLU A 55 8.38 -0.65 0.54
CA GLU A 55 8.39 0.39 -0.48
C GLU A 55 7.08 1.17 -0.50
N TYR A 56 7.20 2.45 -0.86
CA TYR A 56 6.05 3.33 -1.05
C TYR A 56 5.51 3.20 -2.48
N PRO A 57 4.19 3.38 -2.70
CA PRO A 57 3.19 3.73 -1.68
C PRO A 57 2.77 2.52 -0.83
N LEU A 58 2.65 2.72 0.50
CA LEU A 58 2.49 1.65 1.49
C LEU A 58 1.16 0.89 1.40
N TYR A 59 0.13 1.46 0.75
CA TYR A 59 -1.13 0.75 0.54
C TYR A 59 -0.95 -0.51 -0.33
N LYS A 60 0.10 -0.59 -1.16
CA LYS A 60 0.40 -1.78 -2.00
C LYS A 60 0.90 -2.97 -1.19
N PRO A 61 1.99 -2.87 -0.40
CA PRO A 61 2.38 -3.98 0.48
C PRO A 61 1.29 -4.32 1.49
N LEU A 62 0.53 -3.33 1.98
CA LEU A 62 -0.65 -3.58 2.82
C LEU A 62 -1.69 -4.45 2.10
N ALA A 63 -2.08 -4.09 0.88
CA ALA A 63 -3.02 -4.85 0.05
C ALA A 63 -2.52 -6.28 -0.21
N LEU A 64 -1.23 -6.44 -0.52
CA LEU A 64 -0.62 -7.74 -0.74
C LEU A 64 -0.68 -8.63 0.51
N ASN A 65 -0.34 -8.09 1.68
CA ASN A 65 -0.32 -8.86 2.93
C ASN A 65 -1.74 -9.13 3.47
N LEU A 66 -2.71 -8.24 3.22
CA LEU A 66 -4.13 -8.52 3.43
C LEU A 66 -4.61 -9.67 2.53
N LEU A 67 -4.28 -9.64 1.25
CA LEU A 67 -4.62 -10.71 0.31
C LEU A 67 -4.05 -12.05 0.77
N LYS A 68 -2.77 -12.10 1.16
CA LYS A 68 -2.12 -13.30 1.70
C LYS A 68 -2.81 -13.78 2.98
N SER A 69 -3.20 -12.85 3.85
CA SER A 69 -3.89 -13.18 5.10
C SER A 69 -5.26 -13.81 4.84
N ILE A 70 -6.04 -13.24 3.92
CA ILE A 70 -7.34 -13.78 3.51
C ILE A 70 -7.18 -15.14 2.80
N ALA A 71 -6.19 -15.27 1.92
CA ALA A 71 -5.95 -16.50 1.18
C ALA A 71 -5.53 -17.67 2.08
N SER A 72 -4.72 -17.39 3.11
CA SER A 72 -4.21 -18.40 4.05
C SER A 72 -5.15 -18.65 5.24
N GLY A 73 -6.06 -17.73 5.54
CA GLY A 73 -6.83 -17.74 6.78
C GLY A 73 -5.98 -17.45 8.02
N CYS A 74 -4.77 -16.94 7.84
CA CYS A 74 -3.83 -16.59 8.90
C CYS A 74 -3.55 -15.09 8.89
N PHE A 75 -3.13 -14.53 10.02
CA PHE A 75 -2.59 -13.18 10.04
C PHE A 75 -1.15 -13.20 9.51
N CYS A 76 -0.90 -12.56 8.35
CA CYS A 76 0.44 -12.45 7.77
C CYS A 76 1.11 -11.13 8.21
N GLY A 77 1.32 -10.96 9.51
CA GLY A 77 2.16 -9.89 10.06
C GLY A 77 3.61 -10.34 10.15
N GLY A 78 4.56 -9.42 9.95
CA GLY A 78 5.99 -9.73 10.05
C GLY A 78 6.40 -9.96 11.50
N PHE A 79 6.70 -11.20 11.88
CA PHE A 79 7.35 -11.51 13.16
C PHE A 79 8.39 -12.62 12.98
N GLU A 80 9.65 -12.22 12.79
CA GLU A 80 10.75 -13.08 13.26
C GLU A 80 10.90 -12.92 14.77
N LYS A 81 10.99 -14.09 15.42
CA LYS A 81 11.01 -14.31 16.87
C LYS A 81 12.32 -13.82 17.49
N VAL A 82 12.45 -12.52 17.75
CA VAL A 82 13.39 -12.05 18.77
C VAL A 82 12.67 -12.14 20.12
N SER A 83 12.99 -13.19 20.89
CA SER A 83 12.32 -13.54 22.15
C SER A 83 12.33 -12.38 23.16
N LEU A 84 11.18 -11.71 23.34
CA LEU A 84 11.01 -10.63 24.31
C LEU A 84 9.70 -10.81 25.12
N GLY A 85 9.75 -11.64 26.17
CA GLY A 85 8.88 -11.54 27.37
C GLY A 85 7.35 -11.49 27.21
N LYS A 86 6.68 -10.88 28.20
CA LYS A 86 5.21 -10.84 28.40
C LYS A 86 4.44 -10.12 27.28
N GLU A 87 5.08 -9.23 26.51
CA GLU A 87 4.48 -8.51 25.37
C GLU A 87 4.08 -9.45 24.23
N VAL A 88 4.78 -10.59 24.10
CA VAL A 88 4.45 -11.66 23.15
C VAL A 88 3.06 -12.24 23.42
N ILE A 89 2.51 -12.14 24.63
CA ILE A 89 1.19 -12.72 24.96
C ILE A 89 0.05 -11.82 24.44
N TRP A 90 0.08 -10.51 24.72
CA TRP A 90 -0.96 -9.58 24.27
C TRP A 90 -1.03 -9.50 22.74
N LEU A 91 0.12 -9.45 22.07
CA LEU A 91 0.17 -9.46 20.60
C LEU A 91 -0.41 -10.75 20.02
N LYS A 92 -0.10 -11.91 20.61
CA LYS A 92 -0.69 -13.19 20.18
C LYS A 92 -2.21 -13.23 20.34
N GLU A 93 -2.74 -12.65 21.42
CA GLU A 93 -4.19 -12.53 21.61
C GLU A 93 -4.80 -11.64 20.52
N LYS A 94 -4.16 -10.51 20.19
CA LYS A 94 -4.58 -9.63 19.11
C LYS A 94 -4.49 -10.26 17.72
N GLU A 95 -3.43 -11.01 17.43
CA GLU A 95 -3.30 -11.76 16.18
C GLU A 95 -4.43 -12.76 16.01
N GLU A 96 -4.85 -13.42 17.09
CA GLU A 96 -5.97 -14.35 17.05
C GLU A 96 -7.31 -13.65 16.81
N GLU A 97 -7.52 -12.47 17.42
CA GLU A 97 -8.67 -11.61 17.13
C GLU A 97 -8.69 -11.18 15.65
N TRP A 98 -7.56 -10.70 15.13
CA TRP A 98 -7.41 -10.31 13.74
C TRP A 98 -7.61 -11.49 12.79
N ARG A 99 -7.08 -12.67 13.13
CA ARG A 99 -7.27 -13.89 12.34
C ARG A 99 -8.75 -14.23 12.20
N LYS A 100 -9.50 -14.27 13.30
CA LYS A 100 -10.94 -14.56 13.27
C LYS A 100 -11.70 -13.55 12.41
N MET A 101 -11.38 -12.26 12.57
CA MET A 101 -11.97 -11.20 11.77
C MET A 101 -11.63 -11.34 10.27
N ILE A 102 -10.37 -11.60 9.94
CA ILE A 102 -9.90 -11.79 8.55
C ILE A 102 -10.59 -12.99 7.91
N ILE A 103 -10.76 -14.10 8.63
CA ILE A 103 -11.51 -15.26 8.13
C ILE A 103 -12.96 -14.85 7.83
N GLN A 104 -13.63 -14.21 8.79
CA GLN A 104 -15.04 -13.84 8.66
C GLN A 104 -15.24 -12.82 7.53
N LYS A 105 -14.60 -11.65 7.62
CA LYS A 105 -14.76 -10.55 6.65
C LYS A 105 -14.08 -10.84 5.32
N GLY A 106 -12.99 -11.59 5.30
CA GLY A 106 -12.38 -12.09 4.08
C GLY A 106 -13.31 -13.03 3.31
N SER A 107 -14.06 -13.89 4.00
CA SER A 107 -15.07 -14.74 3.35
C SER A 107 -16.23 -13.91 2.75
N GLU A 108 -16.72 -12.89 3.47
CA GLU A 108 -17.72 -11.95 2.97
C GLU A 108 -17.22 -11.24 1.70
N LEU A 109 -15.96 -10.81 1.71
CA LEU A 109 -15.30 -10.17 0.58
C LEU A 109 -15.21 -11.10 -0.64
N VAL A 110 -14.71 -12.32 -0.46
CA VAL A 110 -14.60 -13.32 -1.54
C VAL A 110 -15.97 -13.67 -2.10
N ASN A 111 -16.99 -13.80 -1.23
CA ASN A 111 -18.35 -14.10 -1.65
C ASN A 111 -18.98 -12.93 -2.44
N ALA A 112 -18.75 -11.68 -2.04
CA ALA A 112 -19.22 -10.50 -2.76
C ALA A 112 -18.65 -10.42 -4.18
N LEU A 113 -17.42 -10.91 -4.38
CA LEU A 113 -16.74 -10.91 -5.68
C LEU A 113 -17.06 -12.14 -6.56
N LYS A 114 -17.72 -13.16 -6.01
CA LYS A 114 -17.88 -14.47 -6.67
C LYS A 114 -18.70 -14.42 -7.96
N TYR A 115 -19.66 -13.48 -8.05
CA TYR A 115 -20.64 -13.41 -9.13
C TYR A 115 -20.49 -12.14 -9.99
N VAL A 116 -19.33 -11.50 -9.95
CA VAL A 116 -19.02 -10.36 -10.82
C VAL A 116 -19.00 -10.83 -12.27
N ALA A 117 -19.85 -10.25 -13.11
CA ALA A 117 -20.00 -10.60 -14.51
C ALA A 117 -18.86 -10.02 -15.36
N CYS A 118 -18.49 -8.76 -15.11
CA CYS A 118 -17.35 -8.07 -15.72
C CYS A 118 -16.88 -6.87 -14.89
N GLU A 119 -15.76 -6.30 -15.31
CA GLU A 119 -15.16 -5.08 -14.77
C GLU A 119 -15.22 -3.97 -15.83
N LEU A 120 -15.62 -2.75 -15.44
CA LEU A 120 -15.59 -1.58 -16.30
C LEU A 120 -14.71 -0.48 -15.71
N GLN A 121 -13.95 0.18 -16.59
CA GLN A 121 -13.04 1.27 -16.24
C GLN A 121 -13.63 2.62 -16.60
N VAL A 122 -13.97 3.44 -15.62
CA VAL A 122 -14.65 4.75 -15.77
C VAL A 122 -13.71 5.85 -15.30
N GLN A 123 -13.50 6.86 -16.15
CA GLN A 123 -12.62 7.99 -15.83
C GLN A 123 -13.31 9.03 -14.93
N GLU A 124 -12.50 9.81 -14.20
CA GLU A 124 -12.99 11.01 -13.53
C GLU A 124 -13.40 12.10 -14.55
N PRO A 125 -14.45 12.91 -14.27
CA PRO A 125 -15.25 12.97 -13.04
C PRO A 125 -16.43 11.98 -13.00
N LEU A 126 -16.61 11.15 -14.03
CA LEU A 126 -17.79 10.28 -14.17
C LEU A 126 -17.84 9.19 -13.09
N PHE A 127 -16.68 8.69 -12.67
CA PHE A 127 -16.61 7.72 -11.58
C PHE A 127 -17.12 8.29 -10.25
N SER A 128 -16.69 9.50 -9.87
CA SER A 128 -17.22 10.18 -8.69
C SER A 128 -18.74 10.38 -8.76
N LEU A 129 -19.26 10.77 -9.93
CA LEU A 129 -20.70 10.92 -10.14
C LEU A 129 -21.46 9.59 -10.04
N MET A 130 -20.85 8.47 -10.44
CA MET A 130 -21.43 7.13 -10.21
C MET A 130 -21.41 6.76 -8.72
N LYS A 131 -20.32 7.05 -8.00
CA LYS A 131 -20.20 6.78 -6.55
C LYS A 131 -21.32 7.45 -5.76
N ASP A 132 -21.67 8.68 -6.14
CA ASP A 132 -22.67 9.52 -5.50
C ASP A 132 -24.10 9.29 -6.05
N GLY A 133 -24.27 8.37 -7.00
CA GLY A 133 -25.57 7.98 -7.55
C GLY A 133 -26.18 8.96 -8.55
N VAL A 134 -25.39 9.93 -9.03
CA VAL A 134 -25.83 10.94 -10.02
C VAL A 134 -25.77 10.37 -11.43
N LYS A 135 -24.69 9.65 -11.77
CA LYS A 135 -24.55 8.97 -13.07
C LYS A 135 -25.11 7.56 -12.99
N THR A 136 -26.16 7.27 -13.75
CA THR A 136 -26.88 5.99 -13.71
C THR A 136 -26.79 5.19 -15.00
N VAL A 137 -26.29 5.77 -16.10
CA VAL A 137 -26.16 5.08 -17.39
C VAL A 137 -24.70 5.12 -17.83
N GLU A 138 -24.13 3.95 -18.12
CA GLU A 138 -22.80 3.82 -18.72
C GLU A 138 -22.92 3.41 -20.18
N ALA A 139 -22.29 4.18 -21.07
CA ALA A 139 -22.32 3.93 -22.49
C ALA A 139 -20.99 3.36 -22.98
N ARG A 140 -21.03 2.27 -23.75
CA ARG A 140 -19.84 1.57 -24.26
C ARG A 140 -20.04 1.10 -25.71
N CYS A 141 -18.95 0.90 -26.43
CA CYS A 141 -18.98 0.09 -27.65
C CYS A 141 -19.38 -1.34 -27.27
N PHE A 142 -20.20 -2.01 -28.08
CA PHE A 142 -20.62 -3.38 -27.77
C PHE A 142 -19.43 -4.35 -27.85
N GLU A 143 -19.26 -5.14 -26.79
CA GLU A 143 -18.33 -6.26 -26.73
C GLU A 143 -19.09 -7.55 -26.40
N ALA A 144 -18.65 -8.69 -26.94
CA ALA A 144 -19.33 -9.97 -26.74
C ALA A 144 -19.40 -10.41 -25.27
N GLU A 145 -18.49 -9.93 -24.43
CA GLU A 145 -18.52 -10.18 -22.99
C GLU A 145 -19.75 -9.58 -22.29
N TYR A 146 -20.36 -8.53 -22.87
CA TYR A 146 -21.55 -7.89 -22.32
C TYR A 146 -22.82 -8.73 -22.49
N ASP A 147 -22.78 -9.84 -23.22
CA ASP A 147 -23.89 -10.79 -23.24
C ASP A 147 -24.23 -11.32 -21.83
N ARG A 148 -23.24 -11.35 -20.91
CA ARG A 148 -23.43 -11.69 -19.49
C ARG A 148 -24.20 -10.62 -18.69
N LEU A 149 -24.34 -9.42 -19.23
CA LEU A 149 -25.03 -8.29 -18.59
C LEU A 149 -26.49 -8.16 -19.02
N GLN A 150 -26.97 -8.99 -19.94
CA GLN A 150 -28.37 -8.95 -20.39
C GLN A 150 -29.36 -9.31 -19.28
N GLN A 151 -28.91 -10.03 -18.24
CA GLN A 151 -29.74 -10.38 -17.10
C GLN A 151 -29.78 -9.23 -16.10
N ARG A 152 -30.99 -8.76 -15.80
CA ARG A 152 -31.22 -7.84 -14.67
C ARG A 152 -30.72 -8.48 -13.38
N GLY A 153 -29.96 -7.74 -12.60
CA GLY A 153 -29.31 -8.25 -11.39
C GLY A 153 -27.85 -8.65 -11.58
N SER A 154 -27.33 -8.69 -12.82
CA SER A 154 -25.91 -8.94 -13.06
C SER A 154 -25.05 -7.92 -12.34
N LEU A 155 -23.99 -8.40 -11.67
CA LEU A 155 -23.08 -7.56 -10.90
C LEU A 155 -21.90 -7.10 -11.77
N VAL A 156 -21.59 -5.82 -11.73
CA VAL A 156 -20.48 -5.21 -12.44
C VAL A 156 -19.60 -4.47 -11.45
N MET A 157 -18.30 -4.60 -11.61
CA MET A 157 -17.34 -3.86 -10.81
C MET A 157 -16.81 -2.65 -11.58
N ILE A 158 -16.94 -1.45 -11.00
CA ILE A 158 -16.40 -0.22 -11.58
C ILE A 158 -15.06 0.09 -10.91
N ASN A 159 -14.02 0.31 -11.73
CA ASN A 159 -12.66 0.66 -11.29
C ASN A 159 -12.14 -0.27 -10.18
N LYS A 160 -12.44 -1.57 -10.27
CA LYS A 160 -12.02 -2.59 -9.30
C LYS A 160 -12.36 -2.28 -7.83
N SER A 161 -13.31 -1.39 -7.56
CA SER A 161 -13.50 -0.82 -6.22
C SER A 161 -14.96 -0.73 -5.78
N LEU A 162 -15.88 -0.43 -6.70
CA LEU A 162 -17.30 -0.29 -6.40
C LEU A 162 -18.14 -1.32 -7.16
N MET A 163 -19.14 -1.86 -6.47
CA MET A 163 -20.07 -2.84 -7.02
C MET A 163 -21.38 -2.18 -7.49
N PHE A 164 -21.82 -2.51 -8.68
CA PHE A 164 -23.09 -2.05 -9.25
C PHE A 164 -23.92 -3.23 -9.75
N GLU A 165 -25.23 -3.05 -9.75
CA GLU A 165 -26.20 -3.97 -10.29
C GLU A 165 -26.73 -3.43 -11.62
N VAL A 166 -26.73 -4.27 -12.66
CA VAL A 166 -27.33 -3.95 -13.95
C VAL A 166 -28.85 -4.02 -13.82
N MET A 167 -29.49 -2.88 -14.08
CA MET A 167 -30.94 -2.77 -14.10
C MET A 167 -31.48 -3.20 -15.46
N GLU A 168 -30.93 -2.61 -16.52
CA GLU A 168 -31.33 -2.79 -17.91
C GLU A 168 -30.12 -2.57 -18.83
N MET A 169 -30.12 -3.22 -20.00
CA MET A 169 -29.11 -2.99 -21.04
C MET A 169 -29.80 -2.83 -22.39
N HIS A 170 -29.54 -1.71 -23.06
CA HIS A 170 -30.09 -1.42 -24.38
C HIS A 170 -28.97 -1.32 -25.41
N LYS A 171 -29.23 -1.85 -26.60
CA LYS A 171 -28.29 -1.84 -27.73
C LYS A 171 -28.78 -0.89 -28.81
N TYR A 172 -27.86 -0.08 -29.33
CA TYR A 172 -28.12 0.93 -30.36
C TYR A 172 -27.13 0.80 -31.51
N SER A 173 -27.48 1.38 -32.66
CA SER A 173 -26.62 1.40 -33.85
C SER A 173 -25.47 2.41 -33.74
N SER A 174 -25.59 3.46 -32.93
CA SER A 174 -24.56 4.48 -32.71
C SER A 174 -24.77 5.23 -31.40
N PHE A 175 -23.74 5.95 -30.93
CA PHE A 175 -23.84 6.83 -29.75
C PHE A 175 -24.87 7.95 -29.93
N ASN A 176 -25.10 8.40 -31.16
CA ASN A 176 -26.11 9.41 -31.47
C ASN A 176 -27.52 8.89 -31.15
N GLU A 177 -27.84 7.69 -31.62
CA GLU A 177 -29.13 7.05 -31.35
C GLU A 177 -29.28 6.71 -29.86
N LEU A 178 -28.20 6.27 -29.20
CA LEU A 178 -28.18 6.06 -27.76
C LEU A 178 -28.54 7.34 -27.00
N LEU A 179 -27.90 8.48 -27.28
CA LEU A 179 -28.17 9.73 -26.58
C LEU A 179 -29.58 10.27 -26.81
N LYS A 180 -30.14 10.07 -28.01
CA LYS A 180 -31.54 10.43 -28.31
C LYS A 180 -32.52 9.62 -27.47
N ALA A 181 -32.23 8.34 -27.23
CA ALA A 181 -33.10 7.44 -26.48
C ALA A 181 -32.93 7.56 -24.95
N GLU A 182 -31.69 7.66 -24.46
CA GLU A 182 -31.34 7.55 -23.04
C GLU A 182 -31.25 8.89 -22.29
N SER A 183 -31.31 10.01 -23.02
CA SER A 183 -31.00 11.37 -22.54
C SER A 183 -29.49 11.61 -22.30
N PRO A 184 -28.91 12.70 -22.84
CA PRO A 184 -27.52 13.06 -22.57
C PRO A 184 -27.18 13.24 -21.10
N GLU A 185 -28.12 13.74 -20.29
CA GLU A 185 -27.88 14.04 -18.88
C GLU A 185 -27.66 12.77 -18.04
N LYS A 186 -28.32 11.66 -18.37
CA LYS A 186 -28.13 10.39 -17.66
C LYS A 186 -26.79 9.72 -17.97
N VAL A 187 -26.31 9.90 -19.20
CA VAL A 187 -25.02 9.37 -19.68
C VAL A 187 -23.87 10.25 -19.21
N PHE A 188 -24.04 11.57 -19.29
CA PHE A 188 -23.08 12.59 -18.89
C PHE A 188 -23.78 13.67 -18.05
N PRO A 189 -23.84 13.50 -16.71
CA PRO A 189 -24.52 14.48 -15.85
C PRO A 189 -24.00 15.90 -16.05
N GLY A 190 -24.94 16.86 -16.12
CA GLY A 190 -24.67 18.26 -16.47
C GLY A 190 -24.67 18.56 -17.97
N THR A 191 -24.85 17.56 -18.83
CA THR A 191 -24.96 17.74 -20.29
C THR A 191 -26.41 17.64 -20.74
N THR A 192 -26.96 18.72 -21.30
CA THR A 192 -28.39 18.74 -21.70
C THR A 192 -28.60 18.61 -23.21
N THR A 193 -27.58 18.86 -24.02
CA THR A 193 -27.72 18.82 -25.48
C THR A 193 -27.06 17.59 -26.11
N LEU A 194 -27.64 17.14 -27.23
CA LEU A 194 -27.08 16.03 -28.00
C LEU A 194 -25.66 16.35 -28.52
N GLU A 195 -25.42 17.59 -28.92
CA GLU A 195 -24.13 18.03 -29.48
C GLU A 195 -23.01 17.96 -28.43
N GLU A 196 -23.26 18.46 -27.22
CA GLU A 196 -22.32 18.37 -26.11
C GLU A 196 -22.07 16.90 -25.71
N GLY A 197 -23.11 16.07 -25.65
CA GLY A 197 -22.97 14.65 -25.36
C GLY A 197 -22.09 13.92 -26.40
N MET A 198 -22.27 14.22 -27.68
CA MET A 198 -21.41 13.68 -28.74
C MET A 198 -19.98 14.21 -28.65
N LYS A 199 -19.78 15.45 -28.19
CA LYS A 199 -18.45 16.01 -27.93
C LYS A 199 -17.75 15.29 -26.77
N MET A 200 -18.49 14.88 -25.73
CA MET A 200 -17.97 14.08 -24.63
C MET A 200 -17.51 12.69 -25.12
N PHE A 201 -18.30 12.00 -25.95
CA PHE A 201 -17.87 10.74 -26.54
C PHE A 201 -16.60 10.87 -27.38
N LYS A 202 -16.46 11.92 -28.20
CA LYS A 202 -15.22 12.15 -28.96
C LYS A 202 -13.98 12.36 -28.08
N LYS A 203 -14.16 12.81 -26.84
CA LYS A 203 -13.07 13.00 -25.87
C LYS A 203 -12.71 11.71 -25.15
N LEU A 204 -13.71 10.86 -24.86
CA LEU A 204 -13.58 9.69 -23.97
C LEU A 204 -13.48 8.36 -24.71
N CYS A 205 -13.98 8.29 -25.95
CA CYS A 205 -14.04 7.08 -26.76
C CYS A 205 -13.24 7.25 -28.03
N ASP A 206 -12.55 6.18 -28.43
CA ASP A 206 -11.93 6.10 -29.75
C ASP A 206 -13.02 5.95 -30.81
N VAL A 207 -13.11 6.93 -31.71
CA VAL A 207 -14.13 7.03 -32.77
C VAL A 207 -14.00 5.86 -33.77
N ASP A 208 -12.82 5.25 -33.88
CA ASP A 208 -12.62 4.08 -34.73
C ASP A 208 -13.15 2.79 -34.10
N GLN A 209 -13.31 2.76 -32.78
CA GLN A 209 -13.82 1.59 -32.07
C GLN A 209 -15.32 1.42 -32.25
N GLU A 210 -16.09 2.52 -32.29
CA GLU A 210 -17.53 2.49 -32.60
C GLU A 210 -17.79 1.85 -33.97
N LYS A 211 -17.03 2.26 -34.99
CA LYS A 211 -17.18 1.76 -36.37
C LYS A 211 -16.83 0.27 -36.52
N LYS A 212 -15.92 -0.23 -35.68
CA LYS A 212 -15.50 -1.65 -35.68
C LYS A 212 -16.41 -2.51 -34.79
N SER A 213 -17.12 -1.89 -33.85
CA SER A 213 -18.03 -2.57 -32.94
C SER A 213 -19.37 -2.86 -33.61
N ASN A 214 -20.04 -3.92 -33.16
CA ASN A 214 -21.38 -4.28 -33.65
C ASN A 214 -22.46 -3.43 -32.95
N GLY A 215 -22.31 -2.10 -32.98
CA GLY A 215 -23.15 -1.13 -32.28
C GLY A 215 -22.64 -0.75 -30.88
N VAL A 216 -23.44 0.01 -30.15
CA VAL A 216 -23.13 0.51 -28.80
C VAL A 216 -24.17 0.04 -27.80
N VAL A 217 -23.82 0.06 -26.51
CA VAL A 217 -24.72 -0.29 -25.42
C VAL A 217 -24.86 0.83 -24.40
N ALA A 218 -26.07 0.98 -23.86
CA ALA A 218 -26.34 1.72 -22.64
C ALA A 218 -26.61 0.70 -21.53
N ILE A 219 -25.80 0.75 -20.47
CA ILE A 219 -25.90 -0.12 -19.31
C ILE A 219 -26.43 0.74 -18.16
N HIS A 220 -27.67 0.47 -17.75
CA HIS A 220 -28.29 1.13 -16.60
C HIS A 220 -27.82 0.46 -15.33
N LEU A 221 -27.20 1.24 -14.45
CA LEU A 221 -26.54 0.77 -13.25
C LEU A 221 -27.17 1.40 -12.01
N SER A 222 -27.34 0.58 -10.98
CA SER A 222 -27.61 1.05 -9.62
C SER A 222 -26.51 0.60 -8.68
N LYS A 223 -26.14 1.43 -7.70
CA LYS A 223 -25.11 1.06 -6.72
C LYS A 223 -25.61 -0.12 -5.90
N SER A 224 -24.83 -1.21 -5.86
CA SER A 224 -25.22 -2.41 -5.12
C SER A 224 -25.27 -2.12 -3.62
N VAL A 225 -26.21 -2.75 -2.91
CA VAL A 225 -26.29 -2.69 -1.45
C VAL A 225 -25.11 -3.44 -0.81
N SER A 226 -24.60 -4.47 -1.47
CA SER A 226 -23.45 -5.25 -1.03
C SER A 226 -22.16 -4.70 -1.66
N GLN A 227 -21.36 -4.00 -0.88
CA GLN A 227 -20.10 -3.41 -1.34
C GLN A 227 -18.90 -4.15 -0.74
N PRO A 228 -17.96 -4.65 -1.56
CA PRO A 228 -16.77 -5.34 -1.07
C PRO A 228 -15.87 -4.41 -0.23
N CYS A 229 -15.81 -3.12 -0.58
CA CYS A 229 -15.07 -2.12 0.20
C CYS A 229 -15.59 -1.94 1.63
N VAL A 230 -16.86 -2.29 1.92
CA VAL A 230 -17.41 -2.27 3.28
C VAL A 230 -16.89 -3.45 4.12
N ALA A 231 -16.74 -4.64 3.55
CA ALA A 231 -16.10 -5.75 4.26
C ALA A 231 -14.62 -5.44 4.53
N LEU A 232 -13.95 -4.82 3.55
CA LEU A 232 -12.55 -4.38 3.68
C LEU A 232 -12.38 -3.28 4.74
N SER A 233 -13.29 -2.30 4.80
CA SER A 233 -13.23 -1.24 5.80
C SER A 233 -13.34 -1.78 7.22
N HIS A 234 -14.18 -2.79 7.46
CA HIS A 234 -14.25 -3.48 8.75
C HIS A 234 -12.94 -4.20 9.11
N ILE A 235 -12.27 -4.81 8.13
CA ILE A 235 -10.94 -5.41 8.36
C ILE A 235 -9.94 -4.34 8.78
N LEU A 236 -9.87 -3.22 8.04
CA LEU A 236 -8.94 -2.13 8.34
C LEU A 236 -9.23 -1.48 9.71
N SER A 237 -10.50 -1.26 10.04
CA SER A 237 -10.94 -0.75 11.33
C SER A 237 -10.53 -1.68 12.47
N GLY A 238 -10.85 -2.98 12.38
CA GLY A 238 -10.51 -3.93 13.45
C GLY A 238 -9.02 -4.26 13.57
N LEU A 239 -8.24 -4.09 12.49
CA LEU A 239 -6.77 -4.12 12.57
C LEU A 239 -6.24 -2.97 13.42
N SER A 240 -6.93 -1.82 13.38
CA SER A 240 -6.46 -0.54 13.92
C SER A 240 -5.06 -0.19 13.39
N TYR A 241 -4.37 0.74 14.04
CA TYR A 241 -3.01 1.07 13.65
C TYR A 241 -2.04 -0.10 13.81
N THR A 242 -2.11 -0.84 14.92
CA THR A 242 -1.16 -1.93 15.24
C THR A 242 -1.20 -3.05 14.22
N GLY A 243 -2.40 -3.49 13.82
CA GLY A 243 -2.55 -4.53 12.81
C GLY A 243 -2.07 -4.05 11.44
N VAL A 244 -2.36 -2.81 11.05
CA VAL A 244 -1.86 -2.23 9.80
C VAL A 244 -0.33 -2.13 9.79
N GLN A 245 0.27 -1.62 10.87
CA GLN A 245 1.72 -1.55 11.05
C GLN A 245 2.36 -2.95 11.01
N SER A 246 1.77 -3.93 11.67
CA SER A 246 2.24 -5.33 11.66
C SER A 246 2.19 -5.95 10.25
N LEU A 247 1.15 -5.65 9.46
CA LEU A 247 1.07 -6.06 8.05
C LEU A 247 2.08 -5.34 7.15
N LEU A 248 2.63 -4.20 7.59
CA LEU A 248 3.74 -3.50 6.95
C LEU A 248 5.12 -3.96 7.45
N GLY A 249 5.16 -4.95 8.35
CA GLY A 249 6.39 -5.54 8.90
C GLY A 249 6.98 -4.77 10.09
N LEU A 250 6.24 -3.84 10.69
CA LEU A 250 6.65 -3.21 11.94
C LEU A 250 6.43 -4.16 13.12
N SER A 251 7.45 -4.25 13.96
CA SER A 251 7.39 -4.90 15.25
C SER A 251 6.74 -3.98 16.29
N HIS A 252 6.22 -4.59 17.35
CA HIS A 252 5.60 -3.88 18.46
C HIS A 252 6.25 -4.30 19.79
N THR A 253 6.79 -3.31 20.49
CA THR A 253 7.40 -3.47 21.81
C THR A 253 6.95 -2.33 22.72
N VAL A 254 7.26 -2.41 24.02
CA VAL A 254 7.10 -1.24 24.91
C VAL A 254 7.83 -0.04 24.33
N GLY A 255 7.12 1.09 24.23
CA GLY A 255 7.61 2.32 23.63
C GLY A 255 7.36 2.46 22.13
N SER A 256 6.77 1.46 21.45
CA SER A 256 6.35 1.58 20.05
C SER A 256 5.32 2.71 19.85
N ILE A 257 5.47 3.44 18.76
CA ILE A 257 4.58 4.55 18.40
C ILE A 257 3.43 4.03 17.54
N SER A 258 2.22 4.10 18.10
CA SER A 258 1.04 3.46 17.53
C SER A 258 0.60 4.00 16.18
N HIS A 259 0.97 5.21 15.76
CA HIS A 259 0.46 5.83 14.52
C HIS A 259 1.59 6.20 13.54
N ALA A 260 2.79 5.68 13.76
CA ALA A 260 3.93 5.94 12.90
C ALA A 260 3.93 5.01 11.67
N LEU A 261 4.48 5.50 10.56
CA LEU A 261 4.73 4.70 9.36
C LEU A 261 6.24 4.62 9.12
N PRO A 262 6.75 3.52 8.53
CA PRO A 262 8.18 3.42 8.22
C PRO A 262 8.58 4.52 7.23
N PRO A 263 9.70 5.22 7.41
CA PRO A 263 10.13 6.25 6.46
C PRO A 263 10.42 5.66 5.07
N PRO A 264 10.24 6.44 3.98
CA PRO A 264 10.62 6.00 2.65
C PRO A 264 12.11 5.62 2.58
N ARG A 265 12.43 4.51 1.91
CA ARG A 265 13.82 4.04 1.70
C ARG A 265 14.73 5.17 1.16
N SER A 266 14.22 5.97 0.24
CA SER A 266 14.94 7.11 -0.33
C SER A 266 15.35 8.17 0.70
N VAL A 267 14.51 8.43 1.70
CA VAL A 267 14.81 9.38 2.79
C VAL A 267 15.88 8.81 3.71
N LEU A 268 15.78 7.51 4.05
CA LEU A 268 16.79 6.81 4.87
C LEU A 268 18.17 6.85 4.21
N LEU A 269 18.23 6.55 2.91
CA LEU A 269 19.47 6.56 2.13
C LEU A 269 20.02 7.99 1.96
N SER A 270 19.14 8.97 1.72
CA SER A 270 19.54 10.37 1.57
C SER A 270 20.20 10.91 2.84
N SER A 271 19.55 10.72 3.99
CA SER A 271 20.08 11.20 5.27
C SER A 271 21.37 10.49 5.68
N PHE A 272 21.50 9.20 5.35
CA PHE A 272 22.73 8.43 5.54
C PHE A 272 23.91 8.99 4.72
N MET A 273 23.63 9.48 3.51
CA MET A 273 24.63 10.03 2.59
C MET A 273 24.95 11.51 2.76
N LEU A 274 24.26 12.22 3.67
CA LEU A 274 24.59 13.61 3.97
C LEU A 274 26.07 13.77 4.38
N PRO A 275 26.76 14.85 3.96
CA PRO A 275 28.14 15.09 4.35
C PRO A 275 28.28 15.29 5.88
N TYR A 276 29.21 14.57 6.52
CA TYR A 276 29.39 14.62 7.99
C TYR A 276 29.97 15.96 8.49
N LYS A 277 30.88 16.56 7.71
CA LYS A 277 31.53 17.85 8.02
C LYS A 277 31.61 18.73 6.77
N PRO A 278 30.47 19.26 6.28
CA PRO A 278 30.41 19.95 4.98
C PRO A 278 31.27 21.22 4.93
N LYS A 279 31.59 21.81 6.10
CA LYS A 279 32.43 23.00 6.20
C LYS A 279 33.94 22.72 6.09
N VAL A 280 34.36 21.45 6.14
CA VAL A 280 35.78 21.07 6.05
C VAL A 280 36.14 20.82 4.59
N LYS A 281 37.00 21.67 4.02
CA LYS A 281 37.42 21.59 2.62
C LYS A 281 38.10 20.24 2.34
N GLY A 282 37.63 19.55 1.31
CA GLY A 282 38.16 18.25 0.88
C GLY A 282 37.56 17.03 1.61
N CYS A 283 36.79 17.21 2.69
CA CYS A 283 36.07 16.12 3.33
C CYS A 283 34.77 15.84 2.59
N ARG A 284 34.64 14.63 2.01
CA ARG A 284 33.43 14.17 1.31
C ARG A 284 32.78 12.99 2.02
N LEU A 285 33.29 12.61 3.19
CA LEU A 285 32.78 11.51 3.99
C LEU A 285 31.33 11.76 4.44
N SER A 286 30.47 10.77 4.22
CA SER A 286 29.08 10.81 4.65
C SER A 286 28.93 10.52 6.15
N HIS A 287 27.76 10.86 6.71
CA HIS A 287 27.38 10.43 8.05
C HIS A 287 27.45 8.91 8.21
N GLY A 288 26.99 8.16 7.20
CA GLY A 288 27.05 6.71 7.15
C GLY A 288 28.46 6.14 7.20
N ALA A 289 29.35 6.59 6.32
CA ALA A 289 30.74 6.13 6.30
C ALA A 289 31.49 6.53 7.57
N ARG A 290 31.19 7.71 8.13
CA ARG A 290 31.74 8.10 9.43
C ARG A 290 31.25 7.19 10.55
N ALA A 291 29.97 6.82 10.58
CA ALA A 291 29.48 5.87 11.56
C ALA A 291 30.18 4.52 11.39
N LEU A 292 30.22 3.98 10.17
CA LEU A 292 30.87 2.70 9.87
C LEU A 292 32.33 2.65 10.33
N SER A 293 33.10 3.74 10.14
CA SER A 293 34.49 3.82 10.61
C SER A 293 34.64 3.60 12.11
N LYS A 294 33.61 3.91 12.91
CA LYS A 294 33.64 3.66 14.36
C LYS A 294 33.38 2.20 14.70
N HIS A 295 32.64 1.48 13.85
CA HIS A 295 32.22 0.10 14.09
C HIS A 295 33.25 -0.91 13.56
N VAL A 296 33.88 -0.63 12.41
CA VAL A 296 34.94 -1.47 11.83
C VAL A 296 36.10 -1.69 12.80
N ASP A 297 36.52 -0.65 13.54
CA ASP A 297 37.60 -0.76 14.51
C ASP A 297 37.19 -1.47 15.82
N ARG A 298 35.90 -1.77 16.01
CA ARG A 298 35.32 -2.28 17.27
C ARG A 298 34.71 -3.66 17.16
N SER A 299 34.35 -4.11 15.97
CA SER A 299 33.81 -5.44 15.72
C SER A 299 34.95 -6.45 15.60
N SER A 300 34.95 -7.45 16.48
CA SER A 300 35.94 -8.53 16.47
C SER A 300 35.62 -9.64 15.47
N ASP A 301 34.38 -9.71 14.99
CA ASP A 301 33.90 -10.74 14.06
C ASP A 301 34.04 -10.36 12.58
N GLY A 302 34.48 -9.13 12.30
CA GLY A 302 34.73 -8.65 10.94
C GLY A 302 33.47 -8.39 10.12
N PHE A 303 32.28 -8.37 10.74
CA PHE A 303 30.99 -8.20 10.04
C PHE A 303 30.96 -6.96 9.14
N TRP A 304 31.50 -5.85 9.62
CA TRP A 304 31.51 -4.56 8.90
C TRP A 304 32.55 -4.46 7.78
N GLY A 305 33.40 -5.49 7.63
CA GLY A 305 34.49 -5.53 6.66
C GLY A 305 35.62 -4.53 6.97
N VAL A 306 36.42 -4.21 5.95
CA VAL A 306 37.57 -3.29 6.07
C VAL A 306 37.24 -1.95 5.43
N LEU A 307 37.45 -0.86 6.16
CA LEU A 307 37.19 0.49 5.66
C LEU A 307 38.50 1.17 5.21
N SER A 308 38.83 1.04 3.94
CA SER A 308 40.04 1.61 3.33
C SER A 308 39.75 2.48 2.10
N GLY A 309 40.77 3.17 1.58
CA GLY A 309 40.66 3.97 0.36
C GLY A 309 40.20 5.42 0.59
N SER A 310 39.74 6.06 -0.49
CA SER A 310 39.27 7.44 -0.51
C SER A 310 37.93 7.61 0.22
N ASP A 311 37.53 8.86 0.51
CA ASP A 311 36.19 9.14 1.05
C ASP A 311 35.08 8.58 0.16
N SER A 312 35.30 8.54 -1.17
CA SER A 312 34.34 7.95 -2.11
C SER A 312 34.22 6.43 -1.93
N ASP A 313 35.35 5.74 -1.76
CA ASP A 313 35.36 4.28 -1.56
C ASP A 313 34.68 3.91 -0.24
N LYS A 314 34.97 4.67 0.82
CA LYS A 314 34.34 4.51 2.14
C LYS A 314 32.84 4.75 2.11
N ASN A 315 32.40 5.80 1.41
CA ASN A 315 30.98 6.09 1.21
C ASN A 315 30.28 4.98 0.43
N LYS A 316 30.93 4.44 -0.61
CA LYS A 316 30.38 3.33 -1.39
C LYS A 316 30.21 2.06 -0.53
N HIS A 317 31.25 1.67 0.22
CA HIS A 317 31.19 0.52 1.11
C HIS A 317 30.08 0.65 2.16
N ALA A 318 29.97 1.83 2.78
CA ALA A 318 28.90 2.11 3.73
C ALA A 318 27.50 2.08 3.08
N MET A 319 27.39 2.53 1.83
CA MET A 319 26.17 2.48 1.04
C MET A 319 25.75 1.03 0.74
N ASP A 320 26.70 0.17 0.36
CA ASP A 320 26.43 -1.24 0.06
C ASP A 320 25.86 -1.95 1.30
N ILE A 321 26.44 -1.69 2.49
CA ILE A 321 25.96 -2.24 3.77
C ILE A 321 24.54 -1.75 4.09
N ILE A 322 24.29 -0.44 4.02
CA ILE A 322 22.97 0.09 4.42
C ILE A 322 21.87 -0.31 3.43
N ASN A 323 22.17 -0.46 2.14
CA ASN A 323 21.23 -0.99 1.16
C ASN A 323 20.87 -2.45 1.48
N SER A 324 21.85 -3.28 1.84
CA SER A 324 21.58 -4.65 2.32
C SER A 324 20.67 -4.63 3.56
N PHE A 325 20.96 -3.77 4.55
CA PHE A 325 20.12 -3.69 5.75
C PHE A 325 18.69 -3.25 5.44
N ILE A 326 18.52 -2.22 4.61
CA ILE A 326 17.19 -1.71 4.23
C ILE A 326 16.42 -2.75 3.41
N GLY A 327 17.08 -3.49 2.52
CA GLY A 327 16.46 -4.51 1.67
C GLY A 327 16.18 -5.83 2.38
N GLN A 328 16.90 -6.15 3.47
CA GLN A 328 16.90 -7.49 4.07
C GLN A 328 16.66 -7.48 5.59
N CYS A 329 16.37 -6.33 6.22
CA CYS A 329 16.04 -6.32 7.64
C CYS A 329 14.83 -7.23 7.92
N CYS A 330 14.94 -8.05 8.95
CA CYS A 330 13.88 -8.94 9.42
C CYS A 330 13.14 -8.38 10.64
N TRP A 331 13.62 -7.26 11.17
CA TRP A 331 12.99 -6.53 12.26
C TRP A 331 13.09 -5.04 12.02
N MET A 332 12.00 -4.32 12.25
CA MET A 332 11.96 -2.86 12.25
C MET A 332 10.90 -2.33 13.21
N ASN A 333 11.13 -1.16 13.78
CA ASN A 333 10.17 -0.52 14.69
C ASN A 333 10.36 1.01 14.69
N ILE A 334 9.28 1.74 15.00
CA ILE A 334 9.37 3.14 15.43
C ILE A 334 9.04 3.15 16.93
N HIS A 335 10.03 3.49 17.75
CA HIS A 335 9.90 3.40 19.21
C HIS A 335 10.78 4.40 19.96
N ILE A 336 10.50 4.58 21.25
CA ILE A 336 11.26 5.46 22.13
C ILE A 336 12.46 4.72 22.72
N VAL A 337 13.67 5.23 22.47
CA VAL A 337 14.93 4.71 23.01
C VAL A 337 15.68 5.81 23.78
N PRO A 338 15.89 5.69 25.10
CA PRO A 338 16.76 6.59 25.84
C PRO A 338 18.24 6.48 25.41
N PRO A 339 19.01 7.58 25.33
CA PRO A 339 18.61 8.98 25.52
C PRO A 339 18.10 9.67 24.23
N HIS A 340 17.93 8.93 23.13
CA HIS A 340 17.66 9.46 21.80
C HIS A 340 16.21 9.93 21.59
N GLY A 341 15.26 9.46 22.41
CA GLY A 341 13.84 9.70 22.21
C GLY A 341 13.28 8.78 21.14
N GLU A 342 12.34 9.26 20.34
CA GLU A 342 11.73 8.49 19.25
C GLU A 342 12.75 8.22 18.13
N VAL A 343 12.82 6.97 17.67
CA VAL A 343 13.72 6.55 16.57
C VAL A 343 13.02 5.54 15.66
N PHE A 344 13.42 5.53 14.38
CA PHE A 344 13.19 4.41 13.49
C PHE A 344 14.42 3.50 13.53
N GLU A 345 14.21 2.21 13.80
CA GLU A 345 15.28 1.21 13.94
C GLU A 345 15.00 0.03 13.03
N ILE A 346 16.04 -0.47 12.37
CA ILE A 346 16.00 -1.73 11.60
C ILE A 346 17.11 -2.66 12.08
N ARG A 347 16.88 -3.96 12.00
CA ARG A 347 17.87 -5.01 12.29
C ARG A 347 17.79 -6.15 11.30
N VAL A 348 18.97 -6.68 10.97
CA VAL A 348 19.13 -7.92 10.20
C VAL A 348 19.20 -9.12 11.13
N ALA A 349 19.10 -10.33 10.58
CA ALA A 349 19.00 -11.58 11.35
C ALA A 349 20.17 -11.79 12.34
N GLN A 350 21.37 -11.29 12.00
CA GLN A 350 22.56 -11.37 12.86
C GLN A 350 22.51 -10.38 14.05
N GLY A 351 21.46 -9.57 14.19
CA GLY A 351 21.28 -8.61 15.28
C GLY A 351 21.85 -7.22 15.01
N TYR A 352 22.72 -7.07 14.01
CA TYR A 352 23.22 -5.79 13.53
C TYR A 352 22.08 -4.90 13.00
N GLY A 353 22.25 -3.58 13.06
CA GLY A 353 21.18 -2.67 12.67
C GLY A 353 21.59 -1.24 12.44
N ALA A 354 20.58 -0.39 12.24
CA ALA A 354 20.75 1.03 11.99
C ALA A 354 19.58 1.84 12.56
N ARG A 355 19.84 3.09 12.97
CA ARG A 355 18.83 4.02 13.50
C ARG A 355 18.79 5.34 12.75
N TRP A 356 17.59 5.87 12.66
CA TRP A 356 17.29 7.22 12.21
C TRP A 356 16.33 7.92 13.18
N SER A 357 16.15 9.23 13.01
CA SER A 357 14.95 9.92 13.50
C SER A 357 13.67 9.23 12.99
N PRO A 358 12.51 9.42 13.62
CA PRO A 358 11.26 8.73 13.28
C PRO A 358 10.81 8.96 11.84
N ASP A 359 11.15 10.13 11.27
CA ASP A 359 10.86 10.54 9.89
C ASP A 359 11.96 10.13 8.88
N GLY A 360 13.03 9.47 9.34
CA GLY A 360 14.16 9.04 8.53
C GLY A 360 15.13 10.15 8.11
N THR A 361 14.86 11.42 8.43
CA THR A 361 15.61 12.58 7.90
C THR A 361 16.99 12.77 8.53
N LYS A 362 17.25 12.10 9.65
CA LYS A 362 18.55 12.14 10.35
C LYS A 362 19.03 10.74 10.69
N PHE A 363 20.14 10.33 10.08
CA PHE A 363 20.84 9.12 10.50
C PHE A 363 21.49 9.30 11.88
N ILE A 364 21.25 8.34 12.78
CA ILE A 364 21.75 8.36 14.16
C ILE A 364 23.01 7.51 14.27
N GLY A 365 22.98 6.28 13.75
CA GLY A 365 24.15 5.38 13.79
C GLY A 365 23.81 3.93 13.51
N PHE A 366 24.87 3.12 13.38
CA PHE A 366 24.78 1.66 13.30
C PHE A 366 24.63 1.05 14.70
N LEU A 367 24.17 -0.20 14.73
CA LEU A 367 23.91 -0.98 15.92
C LEU A 367 24.61 -2.32 15.84
N GLU A 368 25.15 -2.73 16.98
CA GLU A 368 25.67 -4.07 17.21
C GLU A 368 24.55 -5.01 17.67
N PRO A 369 24.78 -6.34 17.62
CA PRO A 369 23.90 -7.32 18.21
C PRO A 369 23.67 -7.07 19.70
N TYR A 370 22.53 -7.52 20.22
CA TYR A 370 22.26 -7.46 21.65
C TYR A 370 23.25 -8.36 22.41
N SER A 371 23.89 -7.82 23.45
CA SER A 371 24.65 -8.60 24.44
C SER A 371 23.95 -8.52 25.80
N GLU A 372 23.94 -9.64 26.54
CA GLU A 372 23.22 -9.77 27.82
C GLU A 372 23.62 -8.72 28.88
N ASP A 373 24.78 -8.06 28.74
CA ASP A 373 25.33 -7.06 29.65
C ASP A 373 25.76 -5.72 28.98
N GLY A 374 25.23 -5.41 27.79
CA GLY A 374 25.65 -4.24 27.01
C GLY A 374 25.50 -2.90 27.74
N HIS A 375 24.45 -2.76 28.56
CA HIS A 375 24.20 -1.56 29.37
C HIS A 375 25.23 -1.38 30.51
N SER A 376 25.62 -2.47 31.17
CA SER A 376 26.58 -2.51 32.30
C SER A 376 28.01 -2.21 31.85
N MET A 377 28.33 -2.52 30.60
CA MET A 377 29.66 -2.34 29.99
C MET A 377 29.80 -1.02 29.22
N ALA A 378 28.81 -0.12 29.29
CA ALA A 378 28.72 1.10 28.47
C ALA A 378 28.85 0.82 26.96
N TRP A 379 28.39 -0.36 26.52
CA TRP A 379 28.58 -0.87 25.16
C TRP A 379 30.05 -0.84 24.73
N LYS A 380 30.98 -1.09 25.66
CA LYS A 380 32.32 -1.56 25.30
C LYS A 380 32.17 -2.95 24.73
N HIS A 381 32.40 -3.01 23.43
CA HIS A 381 32.47 -4.23 22.62
C HIS A 381 33.63 -5.11 23.08
#